data_AF-A0A956IGH5-F1
#
_entry.id   AF-A0A956IGH5-F1
#
_cell.length_a   1.000
_cell.length_b   1.000
_cell.length_c   1.000
_cell.angle_alpha   90.00
_cell.angle_beta   90.00
_cell.angle_gamma   90.00
#
_symmetry.space_group_name_H-M   'P 1'
#
loop_
_entity.id
_entity.type
_entity.pdbx_description
1 polymer ?
#
loop_
_entity_poly.entity_id
_entity_poly.type
_entity_poly.pdbx_seq_one_letter_code
_entity_poly.pdbx_strand_id
1 'polypeptide(L)'
;EGAFYGPKLEFHIFDALERSWQLGTIQVDYALPDRFDLSYVGSDGESHRPVMLHRAILGSLERFMALYIEHTGGNFPVWLAPEQVTVVTVSEKQNAYAQEVVDYLSERGLRAVADLSADKLGAKIRAARLLRVPYIAVVGDKEVEERKVSPRSRDLNKNLDAVALEDFADKLVAEAKEPRVDFQQKTSP
;
A
#
# COMPACT_ATOMS: atom_id res chain seq x y z
N GLU A 1 27.08 12.37 4.33
CA GLU A 1 27.68 13.37 5.27
C GLU A 1 27.42 12.95 6.72
N GLY A 2 28.29 13.31 7.67
CA GLY A 2 28.15 12.94 9.09
C GLY A 2 27.31 13.95 9.88
N ALA A 3 26.58 13.50 10.90
CA ALA A 3 25.98 14.41 11.87
C ALA A 3 27.06 14.94 12.84
N PHE A 4 26.83 16.09 13.46
CA PHE A 4 27.79 16.72 14.40
C PHE A 4 28.23 15.79 15.56
N TYR A 5 27.44 14.76 15.87
CA TYR A 5 27.65 13.84 16.99
C TYR A 5 28.15 12.44 16.59
N GLY A 6 28.36 12.17 15.30
CA GLY A 6 28.97 10.91 14.86
C GLY A 6 28.75 10.52 13.39
N PRO A 7 29.34 9.39 12.97
CA PRO A 7 29.24 8.90 11.60
C PRO A 7 27.82 8.43 11.26
N LYS A 8 27.46 8.59 9.99
CA LYS A 8 26.12 8.31 9.47
C LYS A 8 26.22 7.56 8.14
N LEU A 9 25.51 6.43 8.06
CA LEU A 9 25.24 5.70 6.83
C LEU A 9 23.94 6.24 6.22
N GLU A 10 23.96 6.54 4.93
CA GLU A 10 22.86 7.17 4.20
C GLU A 10 22.45 6.30 3.02
N PHE A 11 21.16 6.01 2.92
CA PHE A 11 20.58 5.28 1.79
C PHE A 11 19.90 6.27 0.86
N HIS A 12 20.43 6.37 -0.35
CA HIS A 12 19.93 7.28 -1.38
C HIS A 12 19.06 6.52 -2.37
N ILE A 13 17.91 7.11 -2.69
CA ILE A 13 16.98 6.63 -3.72
C ILE A 13 16.86 7.74 -4.77
N PHE A 14 16.70 7.35 -6.02
CA PHE A 14 16.54 8.28 -7.13
C PHE A 14 15.07 8.46 -7.46
N ASP A 15 14.67 9.69 -7.72
CA ASP A 15 13.32 10.02 -8.17
C ASP A 15 13.18 9.84 -9.69
N ALA A 16 12.00 10.14 -10.25
CA ALA A 16 11.75 9.96 -11.68
C ALA A 16 12.58 10.88 -12.60
N LEU A 17 13.23 11.91 -12.02
CA LEU A 17 14.14 12.84 -12.71
C LEU A 17 15.61 12.55 -12.38
N GLU A 18 15.91 11.36 -11.83
CA GLU A 18 17.25 10.92 -11.43
C GLU A 18 17.90 11.82 -10.36
N ARG A 19 17.12 12.58 -9.60
CA ARG A 19 17.64 13.34 -8.46
C ARG A 19 17.82 12.42 -7.26
N SER A 20 18.93 12.59 -6.55
CA SER A 20 19.26 11.77 -5.38
C SER A 20 18.55 12.29 -4.12
N TRP A 21 17.79 11.42 -3.47
CA TRP A 21 17.11 11.71 -2.21
C TRP A 21 17.57 10.76 -1.11
N GLN A 22 17.98 11.35 0.01
CA GLN A 22 18.24 10.58 1.21
C GLN A 22 16.92 10.12 1.86
N LEU A 23 16.80 8.81 2.09
CA LEU A 23 15.70 8.21 2.84
C LEU A 23 16.20 7.55 4.13
N GLY A 24 16.78 6.36 3.99
CA GLY A 24 17.21 5.57 5.11
C GLY A 24 18.46 6.17 5.74
N THR A 25 18.55 6.13 7.07
CA THR A 25 19.77 6.50 7.79
C THR A 25 20.03 5.58 8.97
N ILE A 26 21.30 5.32 9.23
CA ILE A 26 21.78 4.67 10.45
C ILE A 26 22.93 5.52 10.97
N GLN A 27 22.83 6.01 12.20
CA GLN A 27 23.76 6.99 12.76
C GLN A 27 24.18 6.54 14.16
N VAL A 28 25.49 6.54 14.41
CA VAL A 28 26.05 6.22 15.73
C VAL A 28 26.31 7.52 16.46
N ASP A 29 25.83 7.62 17.70
CA ASP A 29 25.90 8.82 18.52
C ASP A 29 26.46 8.49 19.90
N TYR A 30 27.61 9.10 20.19
CA TYR A 30 28.29 9.00 21.48
C TYR A 30 28.03 10.24 22.36
N ALA A 31 27.53 11.34 21.79
CA ALA A 31 27.45 12.63 22.47
C ALA A 31 26.16 12.84 23.26
N LEU A 32 25.00 12.43 22.72
CA LEU A 32 23.74 12.59 23.45
C LEU A 32 23.66 11.74 24.72
N PRO A 33 24.13 10.46 24.74
CA PRO A 33 24.21 9.70 25.98
C PRO A 33 24.94 10.42 27.11
N ASP A 34 26.05 11.10 26.81
CA ASP A 34 26.79 11.89 27.79
C ASP A 34 26.02 13.14 28.22
N ARG A 35 25.44 13.89 27.27
CA ARG A 35 24.70 15.13 27.58
C ARG A 35 23.45 14.93 28.41
N PHE A 36 22.78 13.79 28.23
CA PHE A 36 21.60 13.41 29.00
C PHE A 36 21.94 12.58 30.24
N ASP A 37 23.22 12.34 30.50
CA ASP A 37 23.72 11.49 31.59
C ASP A 37 23.05 10.09 31.65
N LEU A 38 22.88 9.45 30.49
CA LEU A 38 22.27 8.12 30.39
C LEU A 38 23.24 7.05 30.87
N SER A 39 22.85 6.12 31.73
CA SER A 39 23.73 5.04 32.18
C SER A 39 23.00 3.69 32.27
N TYR A 40 23.76 2.61 32.28
CA TYR A 40 23.28 1.25 32.57
C TYR A 40 24.31 0.49 33.42
N VAL A 41 23.87 -0.53 34.14
CA VAL A 41 24.76 -1.38 34.95
C VAL A 41 25.30 -2.52 34.09
N GLY A 42 26.62 -2.63 34.02
CA GLY A 42 27.32 -3.68 33.27
C GLY A 42 27.31 -5.02 34.00
N SER A 43 27.79 -6.06 33.33
CA SER A 43 27.95 -7.40 33.94
C SER A 43 29.00 -7.43 35.06
N ASP A 44 29.86 -6.42 35.11
CA ASP A 44 30.84 -6.16 36.17
C ASP A 44 30.22 -5.45 37.40
N GLY A 45 28.96 -5.03 37.32
CA GLY A 45 28.27 -4.29 38.38
C GLY A 45 28.55 -2.79 38.38
N GLU A 46 29.36 -2.29 37.44
CA GLU A 46 29.73 -0.88 37.33
C GLU A 46 28.76 -0.10 36.44
N SER A 47 28.78 1.24 36.55
CA SER A 47 27.98 2.13 35.69
C SER A 47 28.70 2.39 34.36
N HIS A 48 28.05 2.05 33.26
CA HIS A 48 28.56 2.25 31.90
C HIS A 48 27.70 3.22 31.10
N ARG A 49 28.33 3.90 30.13
CA ARG A 49 27.65 4.79 29.18
C ARG A 49 27.17 4.00 27.96
N PRO A 50 25.89 4.07 27.56
CA PRO A 50 25.44 3.41 26.34
C PRO A 50 25.87 4.20 25.09
N VAL A 51 25.95 3.51 23.96
CA VAL A 51 26.06 4.14 22.63
C VAL A 51 24.66 4.20 22.02
N MET A 52 24.28 5.36 21.48
CA MET A 52 22.96 5.54 20.88
C MET A 52 23.02 5.29 19.37
N LEU A 53 22.09 4.48 18.86
CA LEU A 53 21.92 4.25 17.42
C LEU A 53 20.62 4.92 16.95
N HIS A 54 20.75 5.96 16.15
CA HIS A 54 19.62 6.61 15.49
C HIS A 54 19.34 5.91 14.16
N ARG A 55 18.09 5.50 13.93
CA ARG A 55 17.69 4.89 12.66
C ARG A 55 16.41 5.50 12.10
N ALA A 56 16.40 5.75 10.80
CA ALA A 56 15.19 6.01 10.04
C ALA A 56 15.21 5.07 8.83
N ILE A 57 14.17 4.25 8.65
CA ILE A 57 14.16 3.25 7.56
C ILE A 57 13.64 3.87 6.27
N LEU A 58 12.47 4.50 6.35
CA LEU A 58 11.81 5.16 5.21
C LEU A 58 12.10 6.67 5.15
N GLY A 59 12.92 7.20 6.05
CA GLY A 59 13.02 8.64 6.26
C GLY A 59 11.70 9.20 6.82
N SER A 60 11.26 10.34 6.30
CA SER A 60 9.91 10.86 6.60
C SER A 60 8.87 10.19 5.70
N LEU A 61 7.64 10.05 6.21
CA LEU A 61 6.56 9.42 5.47
C LEU A 61 6.21 10.22 4.21
N GLU A 62 6.24 11.54 4.27
CA GLU A 62 5.95 12.43 3.14
C GLU A 62 6.96 12.23 2.02
N ARG A 63 8.25 12.16 2.34
CA ARG A 63 9.30 11.94 1.35
C ARG A 63 9.21 10.54 0.75
N PHE A 64 8.98 9.52 1.58
CA PHE A 64 8.77 8.17 1.10
C PHE A 64 7.58 8.10 0.13
N MET A 65 6.43 8.67 0.49
CA MET A 65 5.25 8.67 -0.36
C MET A 65 5.46 9.45 -1.65
N ALA A 66 6.14 10.60 -1.61
CA ALA A 66 6.47 11.37 -2.83
C ALA A 66 7.27 10.52 -3.83
N LEU A 67 8.36 9.89 -3.36
CA LEU A 67 9.16 9.02 -4.21
C LEU A 67 8.41 7.75 -4.64
N TYR A 68 7.60 7.17 -3.75
CA TYR A 68 6.88 5.94 -4.07
C TYR A 68 5.77 6.17 -5.10
N ILE A 69 5.11 7.32 -5.07
CA ILE A 69 4.16 7.75 -6.11
C ILE A 69 4.86 7.84 -7.46
N GLU A 70 6.03 8.50 -7.51
CA GLU A 70 6.81 8.61 -8.75
C GLU A 70 7.27 7.24 -9.26
N HIS A 71 7.79 6.40 -8.36
CA HIS A 71 8.26 5.05 -8.68
C HIS A 71 7.16 4.15 -9.26
N THR A 72 5.95 4.21 -8.70
CA THR A 72 4.80 3.42 -9.16
C THR A 72 4.02 4.09 -10.29
N GLY A 73 4.31 5.36 -10.59
CA GLY A 73 3.46 6.22 -11.42
C GLY A 73 2.04 6.35 -10.86
N GLY A 74 1.84 6.20 -9.55
CA GLY A 74 0.53 6.19 -8.89
C GLY A 74 -0.23 4.85 -8.99
N ASN A 75 0.34 3.81 -9.58
CA ASN A 75 -0.24 2.46 -9.59
C ASN A 75 0.05 1.74 -8.28
N PHE A 76 -0.58 2.18 -7.19
CA PHE A 76 -0.37 1.54 -5.89
C PHE A 76 -0.81 0.07 -5.89
N PRO A 77 -0.09 -0.81 -5.17
CA PRO A 77 -0.55 -2.18 -4.93
C PRO A 77 -1.84 -2.17 -4.09
N VAL A 78 -2.62 -3.24 -4.18
CA VAL A 78 -3.95 -3.34 -3.54
C VAL A 78 -3.91 -2.94 -2.06
N TRP A 79 -2.96 -3.45 -1.28
CA TRP A 79 -2.86 -3.15 0.16
C TRP A 79 -2.71 -1.65 0.46
N LEU A 80 -2.04 -0.88 -0.40
CA LEU A 80 -1.78 0.56 -0.22
C LEU A 80 -2.76 1.46 -0.98
N ALA A 81 -3.47 0.93 -1.98
CA ALA A 81 -4.35 1.72 -2.83
C ALA A 81 -5.44 2.42 -1.99
N PRO A 82 -5.65 3.75 -2.13
CA PRO A 82 -6.70 4.47 -1.40
C PRO A 82 -8.09 3.90 -1.69
N GLU A 83 -8.34 3.56 -2.94
CA GLU A 83 -9.50 2.82 -3.41
C GLU A 83 -8.99 1.52 -4.03
N GLN A 84 -9.48 0.38 -3.53
CA GLN A 84 -9.06 -0.94 -3.99
C GLN A 84 -9.98 -1.46 -5.08
N VAL A 85 -11.28 -1.17 -4.97
CA VAL A 85 -12.32 -1.62 -5.90
C VAL A 85 -13.32 -0.50 -6.21
N THR A 86 -13.54 -0.22 -7.49
CA THR A 86 -14.73 0.52 -7.94
C THR A 86 -15.77 -0.47 -8.46
N VAL A 87 -16.96 -0.49 -7.88
CA VAL A 87 -18.10 -1.25 -8.40
C VAL A 87 -18.88 -0.37 -9.37
N VAL A 88 -19.07 -0.83 -10.60
CA VAL A 88 -19.76 -0.07 -11.66
C VAL A 88 -20.96 -0.85 -12.16
N THR A 89 -22.10 -0.17 -12.32
CA THR A 89 -23.33 -0.77 -12.83
C THR A 89 -23.53 -0.53 -14.32
N VAL A 90 -24.13 -1.50 -15.02
CA VAL A 90 -24.56 -1.34 -16.42
C VAL A 90 -25.75 -0.38 -16.52
N SER A 91 -26.64 -0.39 -15.53
CA SER A 91 -27.82 0.47 -15.42
C SER A 91 -28.23 0.66 -13.95
N GLU A 92 -29.18 1.55 -13.70
CA GLU A 92 -29.68 1.81 -12.33
C GLU A 92 -30.34 0.59 -11.68
N LYS A 93 -30.83 -0.37 -12.47
CA LYS A 93 -31.46 -1.60 -11.98
C LYS A 93 -30.52 -2.43 -11.09
N GLN A 94 -29.21 -2.32 -11.31
CA GLN A 94 -28.21 -3.08 -10.56
C GLN A 94 -27.65 -2.32 -9.35
N ASN A 95 -28.10 -1.09 -9.09
CA ASN A 95 -27.54 -0.23 -8.04
C ASN A 95 -27.68 -0.85 -6.64
N ALA A 96 -28.79 -1.53 -6.36
CA ALA A 96 -28.99 -2.21 -5.07
C ALA A 96 -27.92 -3.29 -4.83
N TYR A 97 -27.70 -4.17 -5.81
CA TYR A 97 -26.70 -5.22 -5.70
C TYR A 97 -25.26 -4.66 -5.74
N ALA A 98 -25.00 -3.59 -6.48
CA ALA A 98 -23.69 -2.92 -6.42
C ALA A 98 -23.38 -2.37 -5.02
N GLN A 99 -24.39 -1.85 -4.31
CA GLN A 99 -24.22 -1.44 -2.91
C GLN A 99 -23.99 -2.65 -2.00
N GLU A 100 -24.74 -3.75 -2.18
CA GLU A 100 -24.46 -5.01 -1.45
C GLU A 100 -23.03 -5.50 -1.65
N VAL A 101 -22.49 -5.42 -2.88
CA VAL A 101 -21.10 -5.78 -3.17
C VAL A 101 -20.14 -4.87 -2.39
N VAL A 102 -20.36 -3.56 -2.37
CA VAL A 102 -19.52 -2.62 -1.61
C VAL A 102 -19.57 -2.93 -0.12
N ASP A 103 -20.76 -3.15 0.43
CA ASP A 103 -20.95 -3.43 1.85
C ASP A 103 -20.24 -4.74 2.22
N TYR A 104 -20.42 -5.80 1.43
CA TYR A 104 -19.78 -7.09 1.61
C TYR A 104 -18.24 -7.04 1.57
N LEU A 105 -17.68 -6.23 0.67
CA LEU A 105 -16.23 -6.00 0.60
C LEU A 105 -15.74 -5.16 1.79
N SER A 106 -16.51 -4.13 2.18
CA SER A 106 -16.17 -3.25 3.30
C SER A 106 -16.16 -3.97 4.65
N GLU A 107 -17.11 -4.88 4.88
CA GLU A 107 -17.15 -5.75 6.06
C GLU A 107 -15.90 -6.64 6.19
N ARG A 108 -15.19 -6.88 5.08
CA ARG A 108 -13.94 -7.64 5.02
C ARG A 108 -12.69 -6.75 5.10
N GLY A 109 -12.86 -5.46 5.38
CA GLY A 109 -11.78 -4.49 5.50
C GLY A 109 -11.23 -3.98 4.17
N LEU A 110 -11.94 -4.21 3.05
CA LEU A 110 -11.56 -3.68 1.76
C LEU A 110 -12.14 -2.28 1.54
N ARG A 111 -11.39 -1.42 0.85
CA ARG A 111 -11.82 -0.07 0.47
C ARG A 111 -12.48 -0.10 -0.90
N ALA A 112 -13.79 -0.31 -0.91
CA ALA A 112 -14.61 -0.34 -2.12
C ALA A 112 -15.57 0.85 -2.19
N VAL A 113 -15.89 1.30 -3.41
CA VAL A 113 -16.90 2.35 -3.65
C VAL A 113 -17.75 1.95 -4.86
N ALA A 114 -18.99 2.45 -4.93
CA ALA A 114 -19.87 2.23 -6.07
C ALA A 114 -20.00 3.51 -6.91
N ASP A 115 -19.80 3.38 -8.22
CA ASP A 115 -20.16 4.40 -9.20
C ASP A 115 -21.57 4.11 -9.75
N LEU A 116 -22.55 4.73 -9.09
CA LEU A 116 -23.97 4.63 -9.42
C LEU A 116 -24.44 5.76 -10.36
N SER A 117 -23.52 6.49 -11.01
CA SER A 117 -23.91 7.57 -11.92
C SER A 117 -24.76 7.05 -13.09
N ALA A 118 -25.51 7.94 -13.76
CA ALA A 118 -26.26 7.60 -14.97
C ALA A 118 -25.35 7.52 -16.23
N ASP A 119 -24.03 7.62 -16.08
CA ASP A 119 -23.10 7.57 -17.20
C ASP A 119 -23.08 6.19 -17.85
N LYS A 120 -22.70 6.16 -19.14
CA LYS A 120 -22.46 4.90 -19.85
C LYS A 120 -21.36 4.12 -19.15
N LEU A 121 -21.50 2.78 -19.07
CA LEU A 121 -20.51 1.88 -18.47
C LEU A 121 -19.06 2.17 -18.89
N GLY A 122 -18.82 2.44 -20.17
CA GLY A 122 -17.47 2.76 -20.68
C GLY A 122 -16.87 4.03 -20.06
N ALA A 123 -17.69 5.03 -19.75
CA ALA A 123 -17.26 6.26 -19.09
C ALA A 123 -16.91 6.01 -17.61
N LYS A 124 -17.74 5.25 -16.89
CA LYS A 124 -17.46 4.81 -15.50
C LYS A 124 -16.15 4.05 -15.40
N ILE A 125 -15.96 3.06 -16.28
CA ILE A 125 -14.71 2.28 -16.37
C ILE A 125 -13.51 3.19 -16.66
N ARG A 126 -13.66 4.18 -17.55
CA ARG A 126 -12.58 5.14 -17.84
C ARG A 126 -12.26 6.01 -16.63
N ALA A 127 -13.25 6.46 -15.88
CA ALA A 127 -13.06 7.26 -14.67
C ALA A 127 -12.26 6.49 -13.61
N ALA A 128 -12.69 5.26 -13.28
CA ALA A 128 -11.97 4.41 -12.33
C ALA A 128 -10.53 4.09 -12.78
N ARG A 129 -10.31 3.89 -14.09
CA ARG A 129 -8.96 3.70 -14.65
C ARG A 129 -8.07 4.94 -14.50
N LEU A 130 -8.64 6.14 -14.66
CA LEU A 130 -7.90 7.39 -14.49
C LEU A 130 -7.46 7.57 -13.03
N LEU A 131 -8.26 7.10 -12.09
CA LEU A 131 -7.94 7.02 -10.66
C LEU A 131 -7.00 5.86 -10.29
N ARG A 132 -6.61 5.04 -11.28
CA ARG A 132 -5.70 3.89 -11.11
C ARG A 132 -6.17 2.88 -10.06
N VAL A 133 -7.48 2.70 -9.93
CA VAL A 133 -8.06 1.72 -9.01
C VAL A 133 -7.61 0.31 -9.42
N PRO A 134 -7.09 -0.53 -8.51
CA PRO A 134 -6.58 -1.86 -8.84
C PRO A 134 -7.60 -2.75 -9.53
N TYR A 135 -8.85 -2.73 -9.07
CA TYR A 135 -9.94 -3.52 -9.63
C TYR A 135 -11.19 -2.69 -9.91
N ILE A 136 -11.83 -2.97 -11.04
CA ILE A 136 -13.15 -2.45 -11.37
C ILE A 136 -14.09 -3.64 -11.46
N ALA A 137 -15.07 -3.73 -10.56
CA ALA A 137 -16.07 -4.80 -10.54
C ALA A 137 -17.30 -4.36 -11.33
N VAL A 138 -17.55 -4.97 -12.49
CA VAL A 138 -18.74 -4.68 -13.30
C VAL A 138 -19.90 -5.55 -12.83
N VAL A 139 -21.07 -4.93 -12.70
CA VAL A 139 -22.32 -5.59 -12.32
C VAL A 139 -23.38 -5.32 -13.40
N GLY A 140 -23.76 -6.37 -14.13
CA GLY A 140 -24.93 -6.41 -15.02
C GLY A 140 -26.02 -7.34 -14.50
N ASP A 141 -27.06 -7.58 -15.30
CA ASP A 141 -28.19 -8.44 -14.91
C ASP A 141 -27.75 -9.85 -14.54
N LYS A 142 -26.83 -10.45 -15.31
CA LYS A 142 -26.28 -11.79 -15.02
C LYS A 142 -25.54 -11.85 -13.69
N GLU A 143 -24.74 -10.82 -13.38
CA GLU A 143 -24.03 -10.75 -12.11
C GLU A 143 -24.99 -10.64 -10.91
N VAL A 144 -26.11 -9.92 -11.07
CA VAL A 144 -27.15 -9.86 -10.04
C VAL A 144 -27.81 -11.23 -9.84
N GLU A 145 -28.22 -11.88 -10.93
CA GLU A 145 -28.89 -13.19 -10.88
C GLU A 145 -28.02 -14.28 -10.27
N GLU A 146 -26.73 -14.32 -10.63
CA GLU A 146 -25.79 -15.35 -10.20
C GLU A 146 -25.02 -14.98 -8.91
N ARG A 147 -25.27 -13.80 -8.32
CA ARG A 147 -24.49 -13.22 -7.22
C ARG A 147 -22.98 -13.22 -7.49
N LYS A 148 -22.61 -12.74 -8.67
CA LYS A 148 -21.23 -12.63 -9.16
C LYS A 148 -20.81 -11.18 -9.33
N VAL A 149 -19.54 -10.99 -9.67
CA VAL A 149 -19.00 -9.76 -10.25
C VAL A 149 -18.15 -10.11 -11.46
N SER A 150 -18.04 -9.18 -12.41
CA SER A 150 -17.14 -9.29 -13.56
C SER A 150 -15.95 -8.33 -13.36
N PRO A 151 -14.85 -8.77 -12.71
CA PRO A 151 -13.76 -7.89 -12.34
C PRO A 151 -12.84 -7.61 -13.53
N ARG A 152 -12.31 -6.39 -13.55
CA ARG A 152 -11.27 -5.94 -14.47
C ARG A 152 -10.04 -5.54 -13.66
N SER A 153 -8.91 -6.15 -13.97
CA SER A 153 -7.64 -5.84 -13.30
C SER A 153 -6.91 -4.71 -14.03
N ARG A 154 -6.43 -3.72 -13.27
CA ARG A 154 -5.53 -2.67 -13.75
C ARG A 154 -4.21 -3.28 -14.24
N ASP A 155 -3.59 -4.12 -13.42
CA ASP A 155 -2.22 -4.61 -13.63
C ASP A 155 -2.15 -5.64 -14.76
N LEU A 156 -3.15 -6.52 -14.90
CA LEU A 156 -3.24 -7.45 -16.04
C LEU A 156 -3.80 -6.77 -17.31
N ASN A 157 -4.30 -5.55 -17.18
CA ASN A 157 -4.94 -4.77 -18.24
C ASN A 157 -6.01 -5.55 -19.04
N LYS A 158 -6.74 -6.45 -18.38
CA LYS A 158 -7.77 -7.29 -19.01
C LYS A 158 -8.99 -7.47 -18.13
N ASN A 159 -10.10 -7.85 -18.79
CA ASN A 159 -11.27 -8.35 -18.09
C ASN A 159 -10.95 -9.76 -17.60
N LEU A 160 -11.39 -10.08 -16.40
CA LEU A 160 -11.37 -11.43 -15.85
C LEU A 160 -12.76 -12.04 -16.04
N ASP A 161 -12.84 -13.36 -15.91
CA ASP A 161 -14.11 -14.07 -15.94
C ASP A 161 -14.97 -13.66 -14.74
N ALA A 162 -16.29 -13.78 -14.89
CA ALA A 162 -17.22 -13.55 -13.81
C ALA A 162 -16.97 -14.55 -12.68
N VAL A 163 -16.83 -14.04 -11.46
CA VAL A 163 -16.51 -14.83 -10.25
C VAL A 163 -17.56 -14.57 -9.18
N ALA A 164 -17.77 -15.54 -8.29
CA ALA A 164 -18.62 -15.34 -7.12
C ALA A 164 -18.09 -14.17 -6.29
N LEU A 165 -19.01 -13.40 -5.68
CA LEU A 165 -18.64 -12.26 -4.84
C LEU A 165 -17.73 -12.70 -3.68
N GLU A 166 -17.99 -13.88 -3.12
CA GLU A 166 -17.21 -14.52 -2.08
C GLU A 166 -15.77 -14.76 -2.53
N ASP A 167 -15.57 -15.45 -3.65
CA ASP A 167 -14.24 -15.77 -4.20
C ASP A 167 -13.45 -14.50 -4.55
N PHE A 168 -14.13 -13.49 -5.09
CA PHE A 168 -13.53 -12.20 -5.39
C PHE A 168 -13.03 -11.51 -4.12
N ALA A 169 -13.86 -11.48 -3.08
CA ALA A 169 -13.50 -10.85 -1.81
C ALA A 169 -12.33 -11.59 -1.12
N ASP A 170 -12.35 -12.92 -1.08
CA ASP A 170 -11.29 -13.71 -0.45
C ASP A 170 -9.94 -13.50 -1.14
N LYS A 171 -9.94 -13.45 -2.48
CA LYS A 171 -8.76 -13.11 -3.27
C LYS A 171 -8.24 -11.71 -2.90
N LEU A 172 -9.11 -10.72 -2.86
CA LEU A 172 -8.72 -9.34 -2.56
C LEU A 172 -8.23 -9.16 -1.13
N VAL A 173 -8.83 -9.84 -0.15
CA VAL A 173 -8.37 -9.84 1.24
C VAL A 173 -6.95 -10.41 1.33
N ALA A 174 -6.63 -11.45 0.54
CA ALA A 174 -5.27 -11.98 0.47
C ALA A 174 -4.29 -10.96 -0.15
N GLU A 175 -4.66 -10.29 -1.25
CA GLU A 175 -3.83 -9.26 -1.91
C GLU A 175 -3.71 -7.96 -1.10
N ALA A 176 -4.69 -7.65 -0.24
CA ALA A 176 -4.72 -6.47 0.61
C ALA A 176 -3.84 -6.58 1.86
N LYS A 177 -3.26 -7.77 2.12
CA LYS A 177 -2.28 -7.94 3.21
C LYS A 177 -0.97 -7.26 2.85
N GLU A 178 -0.35 -6.63 3.84
CA GLU A 178 0.97 -6.06 3.66
C GLU A 178 1.99 -7.14 3.27
N PRO A 179 2.89 -6.88 2.30
CA PRO A 179 3.91 -7.83 1.94
C PRO A 179 4.83 -8.07 3.15
N ARG A 180 4.88 -9.33 3.60
CA ARG A 180 5.82 -9.76 4.65
C ARG A 180 7.05 -10.37 3.98
N VAL A 181 8.21 -9.78 4.26
CA VAL A 181 9.48 -10.42 3.93
C VAL A 181 9.69 -11.52 4.96
N ASP A 182 9.73 -12.78 4.51
CA ASP A 182 10.13 -13.88 5.37
C ASP A 182 11.66 -13.86 5.51
N PHE A 183 12.13 -13.26 6.61
CA PHE A 183 13.55 -13.17 6.92
C PHE A 183 14.20 -14.55 7.22
N GLN A 184 13.43 -15.65 7.24
CA GLN A 184 13.97 -17.00 7.43
C GLN A 184 14.50 -17.65 6.15
N GLN A 185 14.20 -17.11 4.97
CA GLN A 185 14.90 -17.53 3.75
C GLN A 185 16.27 -16.85 3.70
N LYS A 186 17.23 -17.42 4.44
CA LYS A 186 18.66 -17.17 4.25
C LYS A 186 18.96 -17.31 2.77
N THR A 187 19.36 -16.20 2.15
CA THR A 187 20.11 -16.22 0.89
C THR A 187 21.36 -17.06 1.13
N SER A 188 21.39 -18.28 0.60
CA SER A 188 22.64 -18.99 0.40
C SER A 188 23.55 -18.13 -0.49
N PRO A 189 24.86 -18.09 -0.20
CA PRO A 189 25.82 -17.23 -0.89
C PRO A 189 25.91 -17.51 -2.40
#